data_AF-A0A1I6RFL5-F1
#
_entry.id   AF-A0A1I6RFL5-F1
#
_cell.length_a   1.000
_cell.length_b   1.000
_cell.length_c   1.000
_cell.angle_alpha   90.00
_cell.angle_beta   90.00
_cell.angle_gamma   90.00
#
_symmetry.space_group_name_H-M   'P 1'
#
loop_
_entity.id
_entity.type
_entity.pdbx_description
1 polymer ?
#
loop_
_entity_poly.entity_id
_entity_poly.type
_entity_poly.pdbx_seq_one_letter_code
_entity_poly.pdbx_strand_id
1 'polypeptide(L)' 'MSRDALAPDTEYNVVRSETSIDVDGFRKGEPTGEIECCECGRSHLNIDEIPHEKDCSQRWAKTDYWRDRFND' A
#
# COMPACT_ATOMS: atom_id res chain seq x y z
N MET A 1 -5.34 10.38 16.12
CA MET A 1 -4.75 11.29 15.11
C MET A 1 -4.53 10.46 13.85
N SER A 2 -4.89 10.98 12.66
CA SER A 2 -4.54 10.29 11.40
C SER A 2 -3.03 10.40 11.18
N ARG A 3 -2.42 9.30 10.73
CA ARG A 3 -0.98 9.22 10.43
C ARG A 3 -0.72 9.65 8.99
N ASP A 4 0.45 10.19 8.70
CA ASP A 4 0.84 10.40 7.31
C ASP A 4 1.25 9.08 6.64
N ALA A 5 0.80 8.85 5.41
CA ALA A 5 1.20 7.70 4.60
C ALA A 5 2.71 7.71 4.29
N LEU A 6 3.37 8.86 4.33
CA LEU A 6 4.82 9.01 4.12
C LEU A 6 5.57 9.28 5.44
N ALA A 7 4.93 9.09 6.59
CA ALA A 7 5.61 9.18 7.88
C ALA A 7 6.72 8.11 7.97
N PRO A 8 7.85 8.40 8.64
CA PRO A 8 9.01 7.48 8.70
C PRO A 8 8.70 6.14 9.39
N ASP A 9 7.61 6.09 10.13
CA ASP A 9 7.16 4.93 10.90
C ASP A 9 5.97 4.21 10.24
N THR A 10 5.51 4.68 9.07
CA THR A 10 4.54 4.00 8.21
C THR A 10 5.29 3.16 7.17
N GLU A 11 5.20 1.83 7.27
CA GLU A 11 6.02 0.93 6.46
C GLU A 11 5.18 0.18 5.41
N TYR A 12 5.77 0.03 4.22
CA TYR A 12 5.18 -0.67 3.09
C TYR A 12 6.20 -1.52 2.34
N ASN A 13 5.73 -2.59 1.71
CA ASN A 13 6.49 -3.39 0.76
C ASN A 13 6.00 -3.10 -0.66
N VAL A 14 6.93 -2.93 -1.60
CA VAL A 14 6.61 -2.99 -3.03
C VAL A 14 6.51 -4.45 -3.42
N VAL A 15 5.32 -4.91 -3.81
CA VAL A 15 5.09 -6.29 -4.21
C VAL A 15 5.84 -6.57 -5.50
N ARG A 16 6.53 -7.71 -5.55
CA ARG A 16 7.29 -8.18 -6.71
C ARG A 16 6.68 -9.46 -7.23
N SER A 17 6.70 -9.64 -8.55
CA SER A 17 6.21 -10.86 -9.18
C SER A 17 7.06 -12.05 -8.76
N GLU A 18 6.41 -13.11 -8.30
CA GLU A 18 7.06 -14.40 -8.02
C GLU A 18 6.83 -15.43 -9.14
N THR A 19 6.04 -15.08 -10.15
CA THR A 19 5.65 -15.97 -11.24
C THR A 19 6.38 -15.63 -12.54
N SER A 20 6.09 -16.38 -13.61
CA SER A 20 6.66 -16.15 -14.93
C SER A 20 5.85 -15.11 -15.69
N ILE A 21 6.50 -14.43 -16.65
CA ILE A 21 5.91 -13.33 -17.43
C ILE A 21 4.63 -13.70 -18.20
N ASP A 22 4.45 -14.97 -18.53
CA ASP A 22 3.27 -15.50 -19.20
C ASP A 22 2.04 -15.62 -18.28
N VAL A 23 2.22 -15.53 -16.96
CA VAL A 23 1.14 -15.67 -15.97
C VAL A 23 0.57 -14.32 -15.57
N ASP A 24 1.42 -13.38 -15.15
CA ASP A 24 1.01 -12.09 -14.60
C ASP A 24 1.47 -10.88 -15.42
N GLY A 25 2.21 -11.11 -16.51
CA GLY A 25 2.74 -10.04 -17.37
C GLY A 25 4.03 -9.39 -16.88
N PHE A 26 4.60 -9.82 -15.76
CA PHE A 26 5.83 -9.28 -15.18
C PHE A 26 6.97 -10.30 -15.24
N ARG A 27 8.22 -9.85 -15.41
CA ARG A 27 9.34 -10.78 -15.18
C ARG A 27 9.42 -11.08 -13.69
N LYS A 28 9.79 -12.31 -13.35
CA LYS A 28 10.05 -12.69 -11.95
C LYS A 28 11.00 -11.69 -11.28
N GLY A 29 10.57 -11.14 -10.14
CA GLY A 29 11.27 -10.13 -9.37
C GLY A 29 10.96 -8.68 -9.75
N GLU A 30 10.22 -8.42 -10.83
CA GLU A 30 9.80 -7.07 -11.21
C GLU A 30 8.70 -6.54 -10.26
N PRO A 31 8.71 -5.24 -9.94
CA PRO A 31 7.61 -4.61 -9.21
C PRO A 31 6.29 -4.74 -9.97
N THR A 32 5.23 -5.16 -9.29
CA THR A 32 3.89 -5.31 -9.89
C THR A 32 3.11 -4.00 -9.91
N GLY A 33 3.56 -3.01 -9.15
CA GLY A 33 2.83 -1.77 -8.88
C GLY A 33 1.91 -1.85 -7.65
N GLU A 34 1.68 -3.05 -7.10
CA GLU A 34 1.01 -3.17 -5.80
C GLU A 34 1.94 -2.76 -4.66
N ILE A 35 1.35 -2.05 -3.71
CA ILE A 35 1.98 -1.66 -2.45
C ILE A 35 1.23 -2.36 -1.32
N GLU A 36 1.98 -3.09 -0.49
CA GLU A 36 1.48 -3.87 0.63
C GLU A 36 1.82 -3.19 1.96
N CYS A 37 0.87 -3.13 2.89
CA CYS A 37 1.12 -2.68 4.25
C CYS A 37 1.93 -3.72 5.04
N CYS A 38 3.07 -3.32 5.61
CA CYS A 38 3.91 -4.23 6.41
C CYS A 38 3.24 -4.72 7.70
N GLU A 39 2.23 -4.02 8.21
CA GLU A 39 1.55 -4.38 9.46
C GLU A 39 0.43 -5.41 9.25
N CYS A 40 -0.46 -5.16 8.29
CA CYS A 40 -1.67 -5.97 8.12
C CYS A 40 -1.71 -6.78 6.81
N GLY A 41 -0.67 -6.71 5.98
CA GLY A 41 -0.53 -7.49 4.75
C GLY A 41 -1.57 -7.20 3.65
N ARG A 42 -2.37 -6.13 3.79
CA ARG A 42 -3.31 -5.71 2.75
C ARG A 42 -2.56 -4.89 1.70
N SER A 43 -2.89 -5.09 0.43
CA SER A 43 -2.28 -4.36 -0.69
C SER A 43 -3.30 -3.60 -1.53
N HIS A 44 -2.82 -2.59 -2.24
CA HIS A 44 -3.53 -1.90 -3.32
C HIS A 44 -2.51 -1.26 -4.27
N LEU A 45 -2.95 -0.79 -5.45
CA LEU A 45 -2.10 -0.06 -6.40
C LEU A 45 -1.77 1.38 -5.94
N ASN A 46 -2.31 1.81 -4.80
CA ASN A 46 -2.16 3.15 -4.27
C ASN A 46 -2.12 3.08 -2.74
N ILE A 47 -1.07 3.66 -2.13
CA ILE A 47 -0.87 3.68 -0.67
C ILE A 47 -2.04 4.33 0.07
N ASP A 48 -2.68 5.33 -0.55
CA ASP A 48 -3.81 6.05 0.03
C ASP A 48 -5.13 5.28 -0.04
N GLU A 49 -5.15 4.11 -0.67
CA GLU A 49 -6.37 3.33 -0.89
C GLU A 49 -6.26 1.89 -0.38
N ILE A 50 -5.17 1.57 0.35
CA ILE A 50 -5.01 0.25 0.95
C ILE A 50 -6.21 -0.07 1.86
N PRO A 51 -6.92 -1.18 1.62
CA PRO A 51 -8.09 -1.58 2.41
C PRO A 51 -7.62 -2.27 3.70
N HIS A 52 -7.01 -1.49 4.59
CA HIS A 52 -6.43 -1.99 5.83
C HIS A 52 -7.42 -2.75 6.71
N GLU A 53 -6.90 -3.72 7.45
CA GLU A 53 -7.67 -4.41 8.48
C GLU A 53 -8.11 -3.44 9.59
N LYS A 54 -9.21 -3.77 10.26
CA LYS A 54 -9.86 -2.88 11.24
C LYS A 54 -8.92 -2.44 12.36
N ASP A 55 -8.03 -3.34 12.80
CA ASP A 55 -7.16 -3.14 13.95
C ASP A 55 -5.73 -2.73 13.56
N CYS A 56 -5.49 -2.44 12.28
CA CYS A 56 -4.19 -1.96 11.79
C CYS A 56 -3.93 -0.51 12.24
N SER A 57 -2.77 -0.27 12.85
CA SER A 57 -2.31 1.06 13.25
C SER A 57 -2.14 2.01 12.06
N GLN A 58 -1.77 1.48 10.89
CA GLN A 58 -1.69 2.22 9.62
C GLN A 58 -3.04 2.43 8.92
N ARG A 59 -4.18 1.96 9.48
CA ARG A 59 -5.49 1.95 8.80
C ARG A 59 -5.94 3.30 8.23
N TRP A 60 -5.57 4.38 8.92
CA TRP A 60 -5.93 5.75 8.53
C TRP A 60 -4.73 6.56 8.03
N ALA A 61 -3.65 5.87 7.63
CA ALA A 61 -2.49 6.50 7.01
C ALA A 61 -2.89 6.99 5.62
N LYS A 62 -2.76 8.31 5.40
CA LYS A 62 -3.06 8.98 4.13
C LYS A 62 -2.03 10.08 3.87
N THR A 63 -1.81 10.47 2.62
CA THR A 63 -1.08 11.68 2.25
C THR A 63 -1.94 12.93 2.51
N ASP A 64 -1.30 14.08 2.67
CA ASP A 64 -2.00 15.37 2.82
C ASP A 64 -2.94 15.65 1.64
N TYR A 65 -2.47 15.40 0.41
CA TYR A 65 -3.28 15.56 -0.79
C TYR A 65 -4.59 14.75 -0.72
N TRP A 66 -4.51 13.50 -0.27
CA TRP A 66 -5.68 12.63 -0.17
C TRP A 66 -6.65 13.11 0.91
N ARG A 67 -6.14 13.46 2.09
CA ARG A 67 -6.94 14.04 3.19
C ARG A 67 -7.68 15.29 2.74
N ASP A 68 -6.99 16.20 2.05
CA ASP A 68 -7.58 17.47 1.61
C ASP A 68 -8.70 17.29 0.57
N ARG A 69 -8.63 16.23 -0.25
CA ARG A 69 -9.55 16.03 -1.39
C ARG A 69 -10.68 15.05 -1.14
N PHE A 70 -10.50 14.11 -0.23
CA PHE A 70 -11.39 12.96 -0.05
C PHE A 70 -11.78 12.74 1.41
N ASN A 71 -11.66 13.76 2.27
CA ASN A 71 -12.15 13.69 3.64
C ASN A 71 -13.66 13.38 3.67
N ASP A 72 -13.98 12.16 4.10
CA ASP A 72 -15.23 11.80 4.79
C ASP A 72 -15.02 11.90 6.32
#